data_AF-A0A7C3JBS0-F1
#
_entry.id   AF-A0A7C3JBS0-F1
#
_cell.length_a   1.000
_cell.length_b   1.000
_cell.length_c   1.000
_cell.angle_alpha   90.00
_cell.angle_beta   90.00
_cell.angle_gamma   90.00
#
_symmetry.space_group_name_H-M   'P 1'
#
loop_
_entity.id
_entity.type
_entity.pdbx_description
1 polymer ?
#
loop_
_entity_poly.entity_id
_entity_poly.type
_entity_poly.pdbx_seq_one_letter_code
_entity_poly.pdbx_strand_id
1 'polypeptide(L)'
;MARLDNHLTTVLLAMIMGMTILSILCYATIFVQPNIPFNPLSPQRATQVAMARITQVPPQFLFPTATLDASYPPTWTSTPTSTPGPTKTPTSTRTPTPTKTPTSTKTPTATNTNTPRPPTLPPPPTSTPTPLPYSVASHSSRNNCADIGLEGVVNGANGLPVAGVQIQYGEIGVGGSRFIATTDNNGRYGALLLPGSSKPASLRAHDWYAFI
;
A
#
# COMPACT_ATOMS: atom_id res chain seq x y z
N MET A 1 -33.25 -49.98 -20.75
CA MET A 1 -32.14 -49.85 -19.78
C MET A 1 -31.36 -51.14 -19.82
N ALA A 2 -30.19 -51.16 -20.48
CA ALA A 2 -29.35 -52.36 -20.54
C ALA A 2 -28.79 -52.66 -19.13
N ARG A 3 -29.07 -53.85 -18.61
CA ARG A 3 -28.48 -54.33 -17.35
C ARG A 3 -26.98 -54.51 -17.61
N LEU A 4 -26.16 -53.64 -17.01
CA LEU A 4 -24.72 -53.79 -17.03
C LEU A 4 -24.39 -55.07 -16.24
N ASP A 5 -23.70 -56.03 -16.85
CA ASP A 5 -23.37 -57.31 -16.21
C ASP A 5 -22.59 -57.07 -14.91
N ASN A 6 -23.02 -57.69 -13.81
CA ASN A 6 -22.38 -57.52 -12.49
C ASN A 6 -20.87 -57.81 -12.55
N HIS A 7 -20.45 -58.82 -13.33
CA HIS A 7 -19.03 -59.11 -13.55
C HIS A 7 -18.27 -57.97 -14.24
N LEU A 8 -18.88 -57.35 -15.26
CA LEU A 8 -18.29 -56.20 -15.95
C LEU A 8 -18.13 -55.02 -14.98
N THR A 9 -19.14 -54.75 -14.13
CA THR A 9 -19.05 -53.68 -13.13
C THR A 9 -17.95 -53.93 -12.09
N THR A 10 -17.80 -55.17 -11.61
CA THR A 10 -16.74 -55.52 -10.65
C THR A 10 -15.35 -55.35 -11.26
N VAL A 11 -15.17 -55.76 -12.51
CA VAL A 11 -13.89 -55.60 -13.22
C VAL A 11 -13.56 -54.12 -13.44
N LEU A 12 -14.54 -53.30 -13.85
CA LEU A 12 -14.34 -51.85 -14.02
C LEU A 12 -14.00 -51.16 -12.70
N LEU A 13 -14.69 -51.50 -11.60
CA LEU A 13 -14.39 -50.96 -10.27
C LEU A 13 -12.99 -51.36 -9.79
N ALA A 14 -12.58 -52.60 -10.01
CA ALA A 14 -11.23 -53.06 -9.67
C ALA A 14 -10.15 -52.31 -10.47
N MET A 15 -10.37 -52.06 -11.76
CA MET A 15 -9.45 -51.25 -12.58
C MET A 15 -9.35 -49.81 -12.09
N ILE A 16 -10.48 -49.18 -11.77
CA ILE A 16 -10.50 -47.80 -11.23
C ILE A 16 -9.77 -47.74 -9.89
N MET A 17 -10.02 -48.69 -8.98
CA MET A 17 -9.28 -48.77 -7.71
C MET A 17 -7.78 -48.98 -7.92
N GLY A 18 -7.38 -49.85 -8.85
CA GLY A 18 -5.97 -50.02 -9.21
C GLY A 18 -5.32 -48.73 -9.71
N MET A 19 -5.98 -48.02 -10.62
CA MET A 19 -5.47 -46.76 -11.18
C MET A 19 -5.40 -45.63 -10.15
N THR A 20 -6.35 -45.56 -9.22
CA THR A 20 -6.33 -44.57 -8.13
C THR A 20 -5.21 -44.86 -7.14
N ILE A 21 -5.01 -46.13 -6.74
CA ILE A 21 -3.88 -46.52 -5.88
C ILE A 21 -2.54 -46.20 -6.56
N LEU A 22 -2.40 -46.54 -7.85
CA LEU A 22 -1.20 -46.22 -8.62
C LEU A 22 -0.93 -44.71 -8.66
N SER A 23 -1.97 -43.91 -8.87
CA SER A 23 -1.87 -42.45 -8.89
C SER A 23 -1.43 -41.89 -7.53
N ILE A 24 -1.97 -42.41 -6.42
CA ILE A 24 -1.57 -42.03 -5.05
C ILE A 24 -0.09 -42.35 -4.82
N LEU A 25 0.38 -43.53 -5.23
CA LEU A 25 1.79 -43.91 -5.13
C LEU A 25 2.71 -43.02 -5.98
N CYS A 26 2.26 -42.62 -7.19
CA CYS A 26 2.98 -41.65 -8.01
C CYS A 26 3.11 -40.28 -7.31
N TYR A 27 2.04 -39.77 -6.68
CA TYR A 27 2.12 -38.51 -5.94
C TYR A 27 2.99 -38.61 -4.69
N ALA A 28 2.91 -39.72 -3.95
CA ALA A 28 3.74 -39.95 -2.77
C ALA A 28 5.24 -39.99 -3.13
N THR A 29 5.60 -40.64 -4.24
CA THR A 29 6.99 -40.69 -4.72
C THR A 29 7.51 -39.33 -5.18
N ILE A 30 6.69 -38.53 -5.87
CA ILE A 30 7.01 -37.13 -6.22
C ILE A 30 7.24 -36.27 -4.98
N PHE A 31 6.43 -36.45 -3.94
CA PHE A 31 6.54 -35.70 -2.70
C PHE A 31 7.84 -36.03 -1.93
N VAL A 32 8.19 -37.31 -1.83
CA VAL A 32 9.42 -37.75 -1.14
C VAL A 32 10.67 -37.40 -1.94
N GLN A 33 10.63 -37.52 -3.27
CA GLN A 33 11.77 -37.23 -4.14
C GLN A 33 11.35 -36.34 -5.32
N PRO A 34 11.37 -35.00 -5.15
CA PRO A 34 10.92 -34.06 -6.17
C PRO A 34 11.72 -34.08 -7.48
N ASN A 35 12.94 -34.63 -7.46
CA ASN A 35 13.86 -34.63 -8.61
C ASN A 35 13.83 -35.93 -9.43
N ILE A 36 12.79 -36.76 -9.32
CA ILE A 36 12.63 -37.96 -10.16
C ILE A 36 12.27 -37.61 -11.61
N PRO A 37 12.72 -38.40 -12.61
CA PRO A 37 12.54 -38.09 -14.04
C PRO A 37 11.08 -37.94 -14.50
N PHE A 38 10.14 -38.62 -13.84
CA PHE A 38 8.72 -38.57 -14.20
C PHE A 38 7.94 -37.47 -13.48
N ASN A 39 8.55 -36.68 -12.59
CA ASN A 39 7.90 -35.51 -12.02
C ASN A 39 7.87 -34.38 -13.08
N PRO A 40 6.70 -34.03 -13.63
CA PRO A 40 6.62 -32.96 -14.62
C PRO A 40 6.96 -31.58 -14.04
N LEU A 41 6.90 -31.43 -12.71
CA LEU A 41 7.15 -30.21 -11.94
C LEU A 41 8.44 -30.30 -11.11
N SER A 42 9.47 -30.98 -11.61
CA SER A 42 10.75 -31.03 -10.88
C SER A 42 11.39 -29.63 -10.81
N PRO A 43 11.94 -29.22 -9.65
CA PRO A 43 12.61 -27.94 -9.49
C PRO A 43 13.72 -27.72 -10.53
N GLN A 44 14.45 -28.77 -10.88
CA GLN A 44 15.51 -28.72 -11.90
C GLN A 44 14.96 -28.34 -13.28
N ARG A 45 13.81 -28.89 -13.69
CA ARG A 45 13.19 -28.56 -14.98
C ARG A 45 12.71 -27.11 -15.03
N ALA A 46 12.14 -26.61 -13.92
CA ALA A 46 11.76 -25.21 -13.79
C ALA A 46 12.98 -24.28 -13.93
N THR A 47 14.10 -24.61 -13.27
CA THR A 47 15.37 -23.86 -13.40
C THR A 47 15.93 -23.90 -14.82
N GLN A 48 15.89 -25.06 -15.49
CA GLN A 48 16.36 -25.19 -16.87
C GLN A 48 15.51 -24.38 -17.86
N VAL A 49 14.18 -24.37 -17.70
CA VAL A 49 13.28 -23.54 -18.53
C VAL A 49 13.51 -22.05 -18.26
N ALA A 50 13.73 -21.65 -17.01
CA ALA A 50 14.06 -20.28 -16.66
C ALA A 50 15.42 -19.85 -17.27
N MET A 51 16.45 -20.70 -17.18
CA MET A 51 17.77 -20.44 -17.77
C MET A 51 17.72 -20.39 -19.30
N ALA A 52 17.03 -21.33 -19.95
CA ALA A 52 16.88 -21.34 -21.41
C ALA A 52 16.14 -20.11 -21.95
N ARG A 53 15.15 -19.59 -21.20
CA ARG A 53 14.48 -18.33 -21.54
C ARG A 53 15.41 -17.11 -21.50
N ILE A 54 16.43 -17.12 -20.65
CA ILE A 54 17.44 -16.05 -20.60
C ILE A 54 18.41 -16.14 -21.79
N THR A 55 18.68 -17.36 -22.31
CA THR A 55 19.60 -17.56 -23.44
C THR A 55 18.96 -17.31 -24.81
N GLN A 56 17.63 -17.29 -24.91
CA GLN A 56 16.90 -17.03 -26.17
C GLN A 56 16.55 -15.55 -26.41
N VAL A 57 16.89 -14.64 -25.51
CA VAL A 57 16.85 -13.21 -25.83
C VAL A 57 18.04 -12.93 -26.76
N PRO A 58 17.82 -12.59 -28.05
CA PRO A 58 18.92 -12.30 -28.95
C PRO A 58 19.74 -11.12 -28.39
N PRO A 59 21.07 -11.10 -28.57
CA PRO A 59 21.90 -9.98 -28.13
C PRO A 59 21.61 -8.78 -29.04
N GLN A 60 20.59 -8.00 -28.71
CA GLN A 60 20.23 -6.80 -29.44
C GLN A 60 20.24 -5.63 -28.47
N PHE A 61 21.14 -4.69 -28.80
CA PHE A 61 21.50 -3.48 -28.06
C PHE A 61 22.41 -3.71 -26.85
N LEU A 62 23.71 -3.78 -27.14
CA LEU A 62 24.72 -3.15 -26.29
C LEU A 62 24.34 -1.67 -26.15
N PHE A 63 23.47 -1.36 -25.18
CA PHE A 63 23.40 0.03 -24.71
C PHE A 63 24.77 0.35 -24.15
N PRO A 64 25.35 1.52 -24.48
CA PRO A 64 26.60 1.93 -23.84
C PRO A 64 26.40 1.85 -22.34
N THR A 65 27.33 1.18 -21.66
CA THR A 65 27.46 1.27 -20.21
C THR A 65 27.51 2.75 -19.89
N ALA A 66 26.38 3.31 -19.42
CA ALA A 66 26.37 4.64 -18.85
C ALA A 66 27.24 4.53 -17.60
N THR A 67 28.47 5.00 -17.71
CA THR A 67 29.27 5.44 -16.58
C THR A 67 28.47 6.57 -15.94
N LEU A 68 27.57 6.20 -15.04
CA LEU A 68 26.81 7.14 -14.23
C LEU A 68 27.83 7.74 -13.27
N ASP A 69 28.36 8.90 -13.66
CA ASP A 69 29.08 9.78 -12.77
C ASP A 69 28.20 10.00 -11.54
N ALA A 70 28.63 9.45 -10.41
CA ALA A 70 27.93 9.49 -9.15
C ALA A 70 28.08 10.90 -8.54
N SER A 71 27.50 11.89 -9.20
CA SER A 71 27.20 13.17 -8.59
C SER A 71 25.77 13.09 -8.07
N TYR A 72 25.65 12.90 -6.74
CA TYR A 72 24.38 13.05 -6.04
C TYR A 72 23.75 14.39 -6.46
N PRO A 73 22.51 14.43 -6.98
CA PRO A 73 21.83 15.71 -7.11
C PRO A 73 21.77 16.35 -5.72
N PRO A 74 22.08 17.65 -5.58
CA PRO A 74 22.08 18.31 -4.29
C PRO A 74 20.72 18.10 -3.65
N THR A 75 20.76 17.63 -2.39
CA THR A 75 19.66 17.56 -1.44
C THR A 75 18.48 18.46 -1.81
N TRP A 76 17.32 17.87 -2.09
CA TRP A 76 16.07 18.61 -2.23
C TRP A 76 15.82 19.40 -0.95
N THR A 77 16.15 20.68 -0.98
CA THR A 77 15.79 21.64 0.06
C THR A 77 14.28 21.76 0.02
N SER A 78 13.61 21.30 1.08
CA SER A 78 12.18 21.50 1.27
C SER A 78 11.86 22.97 1.06
N THR A 79 11.05 23.29 0.04
CA THR A 79 10.53 24.64 -0.14
C THR A 79 9.73 24.98 1.12
N PRO A 80 10.07 26.07 1.85
CA PRO A 80 9.35 26.41 3.07
C PRO A 80 7.88 26.65 2.71
N THR A 81 7.01 25.81 3.28
CA THR A 81 5.57 25.99 3.22
C THR A 81 5.24 27.37 3.81
N SER A 82 4.47 28.18 3.09
CA SER A 82 4.01 29.46 3.60
C SER A 82 3.19 29.23 4.87
N THR A 83 3.78 29.56 6.01
CA THR A 83 3.07 29.60 7.29
C THR A 83 1.88 30.55 7.13
N PRO A 84 0.64 30.11 7.42
CA PRO A 84 -0.52 31.00 7.41
C PRO A 84 -0.22 32.21 8.30
N GLY A 85 -0.36 33.42 7.74
CA GLY A 85 -0.16 34.65 8.48
C GLY A 85 -1.08 34.72 9.70
N PRO A 86 -0.69 35.48 10.75
CA PRO A 86 -1.48 35.60 11.97
C PRO A 86 -2.90 36.06 11.66
N THR A 87 -3.87 35.25 12.06
CA THR A 87 -5.30 35.58 11.98
C THR A 87 -5.56 36.82 12.84
N LYS A 88 -6.16 37.87 12.28
CA LYS A 88 -6.51 39.08 13.01
C LYS A 88 -7.39 38.70 14.21
N THR A 89 -6.84 38.84 15.41
CA THR A 89 -7.58 38.67 16.67
C THR A 89 -8.71 39.71 16.72
N PRO A 90 -9.97 39.33 17.01
CA PRO A 90 -11.05 40.29 17.11
C PRO A 90 -10.77 41.29 18.24
N THR A 91 -10.80 42.58 17.89
CA THR A 91 -10.58 43.69 18.83
C THR A 91 -11.68 43.72 19.89
N SER A 92 -11.29 43.81 21.17
CA SER A 92 -12.22 43.90 22.29
C SER A 92 -13.21 45.04 22.10
N THR A 93 -14.50 44.71 22.03
CA THR A 93 -15.61 45.67 21.97
C THR A 93 -15.67 46.43 23.31
N ARG A 94 -15.82 47.76 23.26
CA ARG A 94 -15.89 48.61 24.47
C ARG A 94 -17.07 48.21 25.34
N THR A 95 -16.78 47.86 26.59
CA THR A 95 -17.75 47.71 27.68
C THR A 95 -18.52 49.03 27.87
N PRO A 96 -19.87 49.02 27.89
CA PRO A 96 -20.64 50.21 28.17
C PRO A 96 -20.39 50.69 29.61
N THR A 97 -20.16 51.99 29.76
CA THR A 97 -19.90 52.69 31.01
C THR A 97 -21.11 52.62 31.94
N PRO A 98 -20.94 52.38 33.26
CA PRO A 98 -22.06 52.37 34.20
C PRO A 98 -22.71 53.76 34.26
N THR A 99 -24.02 53.80 34.05
CA THR A 99 -24.82 55.02 34.17
C THR A 99 -25.24 55.20 35.63
N LYS A 100 -25.18 56.44 36.13
CA LYS A 100 -25.43 56.79 37.54
C LYS A 100 -26.88 56.52 37.96
N THR A 101 -26.98 55.97 39.16
CA THR A 101 -28.15 55.61 39.97
C THR A 101 -29.06 56.80 40.30
N PRO A 102 -30.39 56.70 40.12
CA PRO A 102 -31.36 57.43 40.93
C PRO A 102 -31.82 56.62 42.16
N THR A 103 -32.07 57.37 43.23
CA THR A 103 -32.27 57.00 44.63
C THR A 103 -33.59 56.24 44.91
N SER A 104 -33.67 55.65 46.10
CA SER A 104 -34.57 54.59 46.56
C SER A 104 -36.08 54.84 46.48
N THR A 105 -36.81 53.83 46.00
CA THR A 105 -38.19 53.54 46.38
C THR A 105 -38.28 52.09 46.86
N LYS A 106 -38.77 51.87 48.10
CA LYS A 106 -38.92 50.54 48.69
C LYS A 106 -40.21 49.86 48.19
N THR A 107 -40.11 48.84 47.34
CA THR A 107 -41.10 47.72 47.21
C THR A 107 -40.63 46.69 46.16
N PRO A 108 -41.27 45.52 46.06
CA PRO A 108 -41.11 44.29 46.85
C PRO A 108 -39.96 43.38 46.34
N THR A 109 -39.48 42.47 47.18
CA THR A 109 -38.42 41.50 46.84
C THR A 109 -38.88 40.55 45.73
N ALA A 110 -38.30 40.69 44.54
CA ALA A 110 -38.50 39.74 43.44
C ALA A 110 -37.65 38.48 43.68
N THR A 111 -38.32 37.33 43.74
CA THR A 111 -37.69 36.02 43.83
C THR A 111 -36.90 35.75 42.54
N ASN A 112 -35.59 35.54 42.65
CA ASN A 112 -34.74 35.17 41.53
C ASN A 112 -35.26 33.88 40.89
N THR A 113 -35.92 34.02 39.74
CA THR A 113 -36.27 32.88 38.91
C THR A 113 -35.02 32.55 38.11
N ASN A 114 -34.43 31.37 38.36
CA ASN A 114 -33.27 30.89 37.62
C ASN A 114 -33.63 30.80 36.13
N THR A 115 -33.15 31.75 35.34
CA THR A 115 -33.26 31.71 33.89
C THR A 115 -32.51 30.46 33.41
N PRO A 116 -33.15 29.51 32.70
CA PRO A 116 -32.47 28.32 32.22
C PRO A 116 -31.33 28.73 31.30
N ARG A 117 -30.14 28.15 31.57
CA ARG A 117 -28.96 28.32 30.72
C ARG A 117 -29.34 27.95 29.28
N PRO A 118 -28.96 28.75 28.27
CA PRO A 118 -29.22 28.42 26.87
C PRO A 118 -28.72 27.00 26.58
N PRO A 119 -29.46 26.19 25.80
CA PRO A 119 -28.99 24.89 25.40
C PRO A 119 -27.63 25.05 24.74
N THR A 120 -26.67 24.25 25.21
CA THR A 120 -25.32 24.26 24.65
C THR A 120 -25.46 23.81 23.20
N LEU A 121 -24.98 24.64 22.26
CA LEU A 121 -25.04 24.29 20.84
C LEU A 121 -24.35 22.94 20.63
N PRO A 122 -24.92 22.06 19.79
CA PRO A 122 -24.27 20.80 19.43
C PRO A 122 -22.84 21.07 18.96
N PRO A 123 -21.88 20.17 19.25
CA PRO A 123 -20.55 20.30 18.68
C PRO A 123 -20.68 20.39 17.15
N PRO A 124 -19.88 21.25 16.51
CA PRO A 124 -19.87 21.34 15.06
C PRO A 124 -19.63 19.94 14.47
N PRO A 125 -20.25 19.62 13.31
CA PRO A 125 -20.03 18.34 12.67
C PRO A 125 -18.53 18.13 12.49
N THR A 126 -18.04 17.00 12.98
CA THR A 126 -16.66 16.59 12.78
C THR A 126 -16.45 16.48 11.28
N SER A 127 -15.42 17.14 10.74
CA SER A 127 -15.11 17.06 9.31
C SER A 127 -14.82 15.60 8.97
N THR A 128 -15.76 14.93 8.31
CA THR A 128 -15.53 13.61 7.74
C THR A 128 -14.47 13.77 6.66
N PRO A 129 -13.32 13.07 6.73
CA PRO A 129 -12.32 13.16 5.68
C PRO A 129 -12.98 12.73 4.36
N THR A 130 -13.06 13.64 3.40
CA THR A 130 -13.50 13.30 2.05
C THR A 130 -12.50 12.28 1.52
N PRO A 131 -12.92 11.07 1.11
CA PRO A 131 -12.02 10.10 0.51
C PRO A 131 -11.35 10.78 -0.69
N LEU A 132 -10.02 10.75 -0.71
CA LEU A 132 -9.29 11.24 -1.87
C LEU A 132 -9.78 10.43 -3.09
N PRO A 133 -10.01 11.06 -4.26
CA PRO A 133 -10.62 10.39 -5.41
C PRO A 133 -9.65 9.43 -6.11
N TYR A 134 -8.57 9.02 -5.46
CA TYR A 134 -7.54 8.13 -5.97
C TYR A 134 -7.00 7.23 -4.86
N SER A 135 -6.50 6.06 -5.25
CA SER A 135 -6.00 5.01 -4.36
C SER A 135 -4.75 4.35 -4.95
N VAL A 136 -3.89 3.78 -4.08
CA VAL A 136 -2.78 2.94 -4.53
C VAL A 136 -3.37 1.63 -5.04
N ALA A 137 -3.38 1.46 -6.37
CA ALA A 137 -4.00 0.32 -7.03
C ALA A 137 -3.15 -0.95 -6.95
N SER A 138 -1.82 -0.77 -6.97
CA SER A 138 -0.87 -1.87 -6.86
C SER A 138 0.47 -1.33 -6.38
N HIS A 139 1.18 -2.11 -5.57
CA HIS A 139 2.60 -1.91 -5.30
C HIS A 139 3.33 -3.25 -5.19
N SER A 140 4.58 -3.29 -5.61
CA SER A 140 5.44 -4.47 -5.52
C SER A 140 6.87 -4.05 -5.20
N SER A 141 7.58 -4.93 -4.49
CA SER A 141 9.02 -4.76 -4.24
C SER A 141 9.83 -5.46 -5.33
N ARG A 142 10.86 -4.80 -5.86
CA ARG A 142 11.91 -5.43 -6.67
C ARG A 142 13.16 -5.62 -5.82
N ASN A 143 13.75 -6.81 -5.89
CA ASN A 143 15.00 -7.15 -5.21
C ASN A 143 15.95 -7.80 -6.22
N ASN A 144 17.16 -7.25 -6.39
CA ASN A 144 18.22 -7.82 -7.23
C ASN A 144 19.44 -8.28 -6.41
N CYS A 145 19.24 -8.61 -5.13
CA CYS A 145 20.25 -8.95 -4.12
C CYS A 145 21.18 -7.79 -3.69
N ALA A 146 21.19 -6.67 -4.41
CA ALA A 146 21.95 -5.48 -4.04
C ALA A 146 20.99 -4.35 -3.64
N ASP A 147 19.98 -4.13 -4.47
CA ASP A 147 19.02 -3.07 -4.41
C ASP A 147 17.64 -3.60 -4.01
N ILE A 148 16.94 -2.83 -3.18
CA ILE A 148 15.50 -2.98 -3.01
C ILE A 148 14.81 -1.70 -3.43
N GLY A 149 13.82 -1.84 -4.29
CA GLY A 149 12.92 -0.75 -4.66
C GLY A 149 11.46 -1.13 -4.49
N LEU A 150 10.63 -0.09 -4.38
CA LEU A 150 9.17 -0.19 -4.43
C LEU A 150 8.71 0.44 -5.73
N GLU A 151 7.75 -0.18 -6.40
CA GLU A 151 7.05 0.39 -7.55
C GLU A 151 5.54 0.20 -7.41
N GLY A 152 4.75 1.08 -7.99
CA GLY A 152 3.31 0.98 -7.95
C GLY A 152 2.58 1.92 -8.90
N VAL A 153 1.24 1.86 -8.87
CA VAL A 153 0.35 2.69 -9.68
C VAL A 153 -0.75 3.28 -8.82
N VAL A 154 -1.12 4.52 -9.09
CA VAL A 154 -2.25 5.23 -8.48
C VAL A 154 -3.37 5.36 -9.49
N ASN A 155 -4.54 4.87 -9.11
CA ASN A 155 -5.73 4.98 -9.94
C ASN A 155 -6.76 5.90 -9.29
N GLY A 156 -7.47 6.65 -10.12
CA GLY A 156 -8.63 7.43 -9.71
C GLY A 156 -9.84 6.56 -9.40
N ALA A 157 -10.92 7.17 -8.94
CA ALA A 157 -12.21 6.51 -8.67
C ALA A 157 -12.81 5.80 -9.90
N ASN A 158 -12.40 6.21 -11.11
CA ASN A 158 -12.76 5.61 -12.38
C ASN A 158 -11.85 4.42 -12.79
N GLY A 159 -10.87 4.06 -11.97
CA GLY A 159 -9.89 3.00 -12.25
C GLY A 159 -8.79 3.40 -13.24
N LEU A 160 -8.76 4.65 -13.71
CA LEU A 160 -7.72 5.13 -14.64
C LEU A 160 -6.49 5.65 -13.88
N PRO A 161 -5.28 5.51 -14.44
CA PRO A 161 -4.07 6.04 -13.81
C PRO A 161 -4.11 7.57 -13.70
N VAL A 162 -3.63 8.10 -12.56
CA VAL A 162 -3.62 9.54 -12.28
C VAL A 162 -2.19 10.04 -12.07
N ALA A 163 -1.80 11.00 -12.90
CA ALA A 163 -0.50 11.68 -12.83
C ALA A 163 -0.48 12.79 -11.78
N GLY A 164 0.72 13.14 -11.30
CA GLY A 164 0.91 14.30 -10.42
C GLY A 164 0.49 14.07 -8.96
N VAL A 165 0.19 12.83 -8.58
CA VAL A 165 -0.18 12.47 -7.21
C VAL A 165 1.06 12.27 -6.37
N GLN A 166 1.15 12.94 -5.22
CA GLN A 166 2.17 12.64 -4.22
C GLN A 166 1.82 11.38 -3.44
N ILE A 167 2.78 10.47 -3.36
CA ILE A 167 2.69 9.20 -2.65
C ILE A 167 3.80 9.15 -1.63
N GLN A 168 3.42 8.84 -0.39
CA GLN A 168 4.35 8.51 0.66
C GLN A 168 4.53 7.00 0.75
N TYR A 169 5.77 6.54 0.82
CA TYR A 169 6.09 5.12 0.94
C TYR A 169 7.35 4.89 1.77
N GLY A 170 7.54 3.64 2.19
CA GLY A 170 8.70 3.23 2.98
C GLY A 170 8.50 1.87 3.62
N GLU A 171 9.27 1.61 4.67
CA GLU A 171 9.28 0.37 5.43
C GLU A 171 8.76 0.60 6.86
N ILE A 172 7.87 -0.29 7.30
CA ILE A 172 7.31 -0.25 8.64
C ILE A 172 8.40 -0.61 9.66
N GLY A 173 8.52 0.19 10.72
CA GLY A 173 9.46 -0.08 11.81
C GLY A 173 10.92 0.31 11.52
N VAL A 174 11.22 0.87 10.34
CA VAL A 174 12.56 1.37 10.01
C VAL A 174 12.63 2.89 10.12
N GLY A 175 13.41 3.37 11.09
CA GLY A 175 13.63 4.81 11.29
C GLY A 175 14.22 5.47 10.05
N GLY A 176 13.59 6.55 9.58
CA GLY A 176 14.01 7.25 8.36
C GLY A 176 13.52 6.64 7.04
N SER A 177 12.81 5.51 7.08
CA SER A 177 12.20 4.90 5.88
C SER A 177 10.86 5.59 5.56
N ARG A 178 10.96 6.83 5.10
CA ARG A 178 9.84 7.65 4.65
C ARG A 178 10.28 8.49 3.46
N PHE A 179 9.73 8.14 2.31
CA PHE A 179 10.06 8.76 1.03
C PHE A 179 8.79 9.28 0.38
N ILE A 180 8.94 10.25 -0.51
CA ILE A 180 7.85 10.86 -1.26
C ILE A 180 8.19 10.77 -2.74
N ALA A 181 7.23 10.39 -3.56
CA ALA A 181 7.34 10.40 -5.03
C ALA A 181 6.07 11.00 -5.62
N THR A 182 6.18 11.50 -6.83
CA THR A 182 5.05 11.98 -7.62
C THR A 182 4.81 11.03 -8.76
N THR A 183 3.54 10.68 -9.03
CA THR A 183 3.21 9.77 -10.13
C THR A 183 3.48 10.41 -11.49
N ASP A 184 3.96 9.59 -12.43
CA ASP A 184 4.16 9.98 -13.83
C ASP A 184 2.84 10.08 -14.62
N ASN A 185 2.92 10.39 -15.92
CA ASN A 185 1.76 10.50 -16.81
C ASN A 185 0.92 9.21 -16.92
N ASN A 186 1.48 8.08 -16.49
CA ASN A 186 0.84 6.76 -16.47
C ASN A 186 0.46 6.34 -15.05
N GLY A 187 0.44 7.27 -14.09
CA GLY A 187 0.08 7.04 -12.70
C GLY A 187 1.10 6.22 -11.93
N ARG A 188 2.29 5.98 -12.48
CA ARG A 188 3.30 5.11 -11.88
C ARG A 188 4.19 5.89 -10.93
N TYR A 189 4.58 5.26 -9.84
CA TYR A 189 5.64 5.72 -8.97
C TYR A 189 6.63 4.60 -8.72
N GLY A 190 7.88 4.95 -8.44
CA GLY A 190 8.88 3.98 -8.05
C GLY A 190 10.09 4.65 -7.43
N ALA A 191 10.76 3.92 -6.54
CA ALA A 191 11.95 4.42 -5.90
C ALA A 191 12.85 3.31 -5.39
N LEU A 192 14.14 3.61 -5.37
CA LEU A 192 15.16 2.82 -4.73
C LEU A 192 15.17 3.13 -3.23
N LEU A 193 14.89 2.12 -2.41
CA LEU A 193 14.78 2.24 -0.95
C LEU A 193 16.07 1.86 -0.24
N LEU A 194 16.69 0.76 -0.69
CA LEU A 194 18.02 0.37 -0.25
C LEU A 194 18.92 0.30 -1.48
N PRO A 195 19.95 1.16 -1.58
CA PRO A 195 20.96 1.03 -2.62
C PRO A 195 21.91 -0.14 -2.33
N GLY A 196 22.52 -0.65 -3.40
CA GLY A 196 23.44 -1.79 -3.54
C GLY A 196 24.52 -2.04 -2.49
N SER A 197 24.77 -1.08 -1.60
CA SER A 197 25.79 -1.14 -0.56
C SER A 197 25.41 -2.02 0.64
N SER A 198 24.16 -2.48 0.74
CA SER A 198 23.65 -3.22 1.91
C SER A 198 23.07 -4.60 1.58
N LYS A 199 23.86 -5.46 0.91
CA LYS A 199 23.48 -6.86 0.60
C LYS A 199 22.89 -7.67 1.78
N PRO A 200 23.34 -7.51 3.03
CA PRO A 200 22.71 -8.22 4.15
C PRO A 200 21.32 -7.68 4.52
N ALA A 201 21.07 -6.40 4.26
CA ALA A 201 19.75 -5.80 4.45
C ALA A 201 18.80 -6.23 3.33
N SER A 202 19.30 -6.31 2.08
CA SER A 202 18.48 -6.73 0.94
C SER A 202 17.95 -8.16 1.00
N LEU A 203 18.56 -9.03 1.81
CA LEU A 203 18.16 -10.43 1.98
C LEU A 203 17.16 -10.66 3.12
N ARG A 204 16.75 -9.61 3.84
CA ARG A 204 15.79 -9.74 4.94
C ARG A 204 14.35 -9.68 4.43
N ALA A 205 13.41 -10.13 5.26
CA ALA A 205 12.00 -9.85 5.04
C ALA A 205 11.74 -8.36 5.34
N HIS A 206 10.84 -7.75 4.56
CA HIS A 206 10.51 -6.34 4.68
C HIS A 206 9.01 -6.13 4.57
N ASP A 207 8.49 -5.25 5.41
CA ASP A 207 7.09 -4.85 5.43
C ASP A 207 6.95 -3.41 4.91
N TRP A 208 6.47 -3.30 3.67
CA TRP A 208 6.38 -2.02 2.97
C TRP A 208 5.02 -1.35 3.17
N TYR A 209 5.00 -0.02 3.11
CA TYR A 209 3.77 0.76 3.03
C TYR A 209 3.82 1.74 1.85
N ALA A 210 2.65 2.05 1.30
CA ALA A 210 2.42 3.13 0.37
C ALA A 210 1.04 3.72 0.60
N PHE A 211 0.95 5.04 0.77
CA PHE A 211 -0.31 5.76 0.90
C PHE A 211 -0.23 7.15 0.28
N ILE A 212 -1.41 7.72 0.08
CA ILE A 212 -1.64 9.06 -0.44
C ILE A 212 -1.87 10.00 0.74
#